data_AF-A0A844ZZV7-F1
#
_entry.id   AF-A0A844ZZV7-F1
#
_cell.length_a   1.000
_cell.length_b   1.000
_cell.length_c   1.000
_cell.angle_alpha   90.00
_cell.angle_beta   90.00
_cell.angle_gamma   90.00
#
_symmetry.space_group_name_H-M   'P 1'
#
loop_
_entity.id
_entity.type
_entity.pdbx_description
1 polymer ?
#
loop_
_entity_poly.entity_id
_entity_poly.type
_entity_poly.pdbx_seq_one_letter_code
_entity_poly.pdbx_strand_id
1 'polypeptide(L)'
;MRVFTRIGALIALLSPTAALAQQAADPQGSGPIVNALGWMQSTLLGTVATTIAVMAVAAVGFMMLTGRMNWRFGATVIIGLFILFGASTIVAG
;
A
#
# COMPACT_ATOMS: atom_id res chain seq x y z
N MET A 1 -3.88 -34.00 18.78
CA MET A 1 -3.69 -32.65 19.36
C MET A 1 -2.61 -31.81 18.69
N ARG A 2 -1.44 -32.34 18.29
CA ARG A 2 -0.34 -31.56 17.66
C ARG A 2 -0.63 -30.99 16.25
N VAL A 3 -1.54 -31.60 15.49
CA VAL A 3 -1.90 -31.18 14.13
C VAL A 3 -2.73 -29.90 14.11
N PHE A 4 -3.67 -29.76 15.07
CA PHE A 4 -4.49 -28.56 15.21
C PHE A 4 -3.65 -27.31 15.55
N THR A 5 -2.59 -27.47 16.34
CA THR A 5 -1.66 -26.37 16.67
C THR A 5 -0.86 -25.89 15.46
N ARG A 6 -0.47 -26.80 14.55
CA ARG A 6 0.27 -26.44 13.32
C ARG A 6 -0.60 -25.70 12.31
N ILE A 7 -1.88 -26.07 12.22
CA ILE A 7 -2.87 -25.38 11.38
C ILE A 7 -3.14 -23.97 11.91
N GLY A 8 -3.28 -23.80 13.23
CA GLY A 8 -3.42 -22.49 13.86
C GLY A 8 -2.23 -21.55 13.62
N ALA A 9 -1.00 -22.08 13.64
CA ALA A 9 0.22 -21.31 13.37
C ALA A 9 0.32 -20.84 11.90
N LEU A 10 -0.16 -21.63 10.94
CA LEU A 10 -0.21 -21.24 9.53
C LEU A 10 -1.26 -20.14 9.27
N ILE A 11 -2.39 -20.18 9.97
CA ILE A 11 -3.43 -19.14 9.88
C ILE A 11 -2.96 -17.82 10.53
N ALA A 12 -2.15 -17.91 11.59
CA ALA A 12 -1.54 -16.74 12.24
C ALA A 12 -0.54 -15.98 11.35
N LEU A 13 0.09 -16.65 10.37
CA LEU A 13 1.02 -16.02 9.43
C LEU A 13 0.31 -15.27 8.29
N LEU A 14 -0.95 -15.61 8.00
CA LEU A 14 -1.77 -14.95 6.98
C LEU A 14 -2.66 -13.84 7.56
N SER A 15 -2.67 -13.66 8.88
CA SER A 15 -3.51 -12.66 9.53
C SER A 15 -2.78 -11.31 9.62
N PRO A 16 -3.41 -10.20 9.22
CA PRO A 16 -2.84 -8.85 9.31
C PRO A 16 -2.66 -8.37 10.76
N THR A 17 -2.94 -9.22 11.77
CA THR A 17 -2.68 -8.97 13.18
C THR A 17 -1.18 -8.82 13.49
N ALA A 18 -0.29 -9.38 12.67
CA ALA A 18 1.14 -9.09 12.74
C ALA A 18 1.45 -7.60 12.50
N ALA A 19 0.65 -6.92 11.67
CA ALA A 19 0.78 -5.49 11.45
C ALA A 19 0.28 -4.66 12.63
N LEU A 20 -0.69 -5.15 13.43
CA LEU A 20 -1.19 -4.51 14.65
C LEU A 20 -0.32 -4.76 15.89
N ALA A 21 0.46 -5.85 15.91
CA ALA A 21 1.39 -6.14 16.99
C ALA A 21 2.57 -5.15 17.05
N GLN A 22 2.85 -4.45 15.94
CA GLN A 22 3.89 -3.42 15.88
C GLN A 22 3.45 -2.09 16.53
N GLN A 23 2.16 -1.94 16.86
CA GLN A 23 1.61 -0.80 17.61
C GLN A 23 1.68 -1.00 19.14
N ALA A 24 2.09 -2.18 19.63
CA ALA A 24 1.97 -2.56 21.03
C ALA A 24 3.33 -2.66 21.75
N ALA A 25 4.04 -1.54 21.85
CA ALA A 25 4.91 -1.21 22.99
C ALA A 25 5.55 0.17 22.71
N ASP A 26 4.96 1.24 23.19
CA ASP A 26 5.65 2.54 23.28
C ASP A 26 6.38 2.60 24.64
N PRO A 27 7.73 2.52 24.68
CA PRO A 27 8.48 2.87 25.88
C PRO A 27 8.15 4.31 26.28
N GLN A 28 7.97 4.58 27.58
CA GLN A 28 7.70 5.93 28.07
C GLN A 28 8.79 6.90 27.59
N GLY A 29 8.40 7.95 26.86
CA GLY A 29 9.32 8.92 26.22
C GLY A 29 9.51 8.76 24.71
N SER A 30 8.94 7.73 24.08
CA SER A 30 9.04 7.48 22.62
C SER A 30 8.17 8.40 21.76
N GLY A 31 7.32 9.24 22.38
CA GLY A 31 6.35 10.11 21.70
C GLY A 31 6.94 10.87 20.50
N PRO A 32 8.10 11.53 20.59
CA PRO A 32 8.69 12.24 19.46
C PRO A 32 9.16 11.30 18.32
N ILE A 33 9.71 10.13 18.64
CA ILE A 33 10.19 9.16 17.63
C ILE A 33 8.99 8.55 16.90
N VAL A 34 7.96 8.14 17.63
CA VAL A 34 6.74 7.55 17.07
C VAL A 34 6.00 8.56 16.20
N ASN A 35 5.97 9.83 16.63
CA ASN A 35 5.38 10.91 15.85
C ASN A 35 6.18 11.22 14.58
N ALA A 36 7.52 11.16 14.65
CA ALA A 36 8.38 11.31 13.48
C ALA A 36 8.21 10.15 12.47
N LEU A 37 8.14 8.91 12.97
CA LEU A 37 7.84 7.72 12.16
C LEU A 37 6.45 7.82 11.52
N GLY A 38 5.44 8.26 12.26
CA GLY A 38 4.09 8.50 11.74
C GLY A 38 4.06 9.59 10.66
N TRP A 39 4.83 10.66 10.82
CA TRP A 39 4.96 11.71 9.79
C TRP A 39 5.64 11.19 8.52
N MET A 40 6.71 10.41 8.65
CA MET A 40 7.34 9.77 7.49
C MET A 40 6.40 8.77 6.81
N GLN A 41 5.68 7.97 7.59
CA GLN A 41 4.69 7.03 7.06
C GLN A 41 3.60 7.76 6.29
N SER A 42 3.03 8.83 6.86
CA SER A 42 2.00 9.65 6.21
C SER A 42 2.51 10.29 4.92
N THR A 43 3.75 10.77 4.92
CA THR A 43 4.38 11.35 3.74
C THR A 43 4.58 10.30 2.64
N LEU A 44 5.17 9.15 2.97
CA LEU A 44 5.49 8.09 2.01
C LEU A 44 4.26 7.38 1.46
N LEU A 45 3.28 7.08 2.32
CA LEU A 45 2.08 6.32 1.92
C LEU A 45 0.94 7.21 1.43
N GLY A 46 0.87 8.47 1.87
CA GLY A 46 -0.18 9.40 1.50
C GLY A 46 0.19 10.29 0.32
N THR A 47 0.85 11.42 0.60
CA THR A 47 1.07 12.49 -0.39
C THR A 47 2.10 12.11 -1.45
N VAL A 48 3.20 11.47 -1.07
CA VAL A 48 4.25 11.08 -2.05
C VAL A 48 3.73 9.98 -2.97
N ALA A 49 3.05 8.96 -2.43
CA ALA A 49 2.48 7.89 -3.24
C ALA A 49 1.50 8.44 -4.29
N THR A 50 0.56 9.27 -3.88
CA THR A 50 -0.45 9.85 -4.78
C THR A 50 0.14 10.81 -5.82
N THR A 51 1.15 11.62 -5.45
CA THR A 51 1.81 12.51 -6.42
C THR A 51 2.57 11.73 -7.49
N ILE A 52 3.31 10.68 -7.15
CA ILE A 52 3.99 9.82 -8.14
C ILE A 52 2.97 9.16 -9.08
N ALA A 53 1.83 8.72 -8.55
CA ALA A 53 0.76 8.13 -9.35
C ALA A 53 0.22 9.10 -10.40
N VAL A 54 -0.03 10.36 -10.01
CA VAL A 54 -0.48 11.40 -10.94
C VAL A 54 0.56 11.68 -12.01
N MET A 55 1.85 11.72 -11.67
CA MET A 55 2.93 11.89 -12.66
C MET A 55 2.97 10.73 -13.65
N ALA A 56 2.78 9.49 -13.20
CA ALA A 56 2.69 8.32 -14.07
C ALA A 56 1.50 8.42 -15.04
N VAL A 57 0.32 8.84 -14.57
CA VAL A 57 -0.87 9.05 -15.43
C VAL A 57 -0.62 10.13 -16.46
N ALA A 58 -0.01 11.26 -16.06
CA ALA A 58 0.32 12.34 -16.99
C ALA A 58 1.30 11.88 -18.07
N ALA A 59 2.33 11.10 -17.71
CA ALA A 59 3.28 10.53 -18.66
C ALA A 59 2.61 9.58 -19.66
N VAL A 60 1.68 8.72 -19.19
CA VAL A 60 0.88 7.85 -20.07
C VAL A 60 0.02 8.69 -21.01
N GLY A 61 -0.64 9.73 -20.52
CA GLY A 61 -1.43 10.64 -21.35
C GLY A 61 -0.59 11.29 -22.46
N PHE A 62 0.60 11.78 -22.11
CA PHE A 62 1.55 12.32 -23.09
C PHE A 62 1.97 11.29 -24.14
N MET A 63 2.25 10.07 -23.70
CA MET A 63 2.66 8.99 -24.59
C MET A 63 1.51 8.53 -25.50
N MET A 64 0.25 8.64 -25.07
CA MET A 64 -0.94 8.37 -25.91
C MET A 64 -1.10 9.42 -27.01
N LEU A 65 -0.82 10.69 -26.73
CA LEU A 65 -0.89 11.77 -27.73
C LEU A 65 0.15 11.60 -28.86
N THR A 66 1.23 10.87 -28.63
CA THR A 66 2.21 10.57 -29.71
C THR A 66 1.68 9.57 -30.75
N GLY A 67 0.46 9.04 -30.58
CA GLY A 67 -0.29 8.27 -31.58
C GLY A 67 0.21 6.85 -31.86
N ARG A 68 1.43 6.53 -31.41
CA ARG A 68 2.11 5.25 -31.65
C ARG A 68 2.10 4.29 -30.46
N MET A 69 1.52 4.68 -29.33
CA MET A 69 1.42 3.82 -28.16
C MET A 69 0.21 2.89 -28.25
N ASN A 70 0.41 1.62 -27.90
CA ASN A 70 -0.68 0.67 -27.78
C ASN A 70 -1.63 1.14 -26.68
N TRP A 71 -2.87 1.47 -27.03
CA TRP A 71 -3.89 1.88 -26.06
C TRP A 71 -4.08 0.86 -24.93
N ARG A 72 -3.88 -0.43 -25.23
CA ARG A 72 -3.83 -1.53 -24.24
C ARG A 72 -2.81 -1.28 -23.13
N PHE A 73 -1.64 -0.75 -23.45
CA PHE A 73 -0.60 -0.46 -22.46
C PHE A 73 -1.05 0.62 -21.48
N GLY A 74 -1.63 1.71 -21.99
CA GLY A 74 -2.15 2.76 -21.14
C GLY A 74 -3.33 2.30 -20.28
N ALA A 75 -4.21 1.45 -20.81
CA ALA A 75 -5.27 0.83 -20.02
C ALA A 75 -4.70 -0.04 -18.87
N THR A 76 -3.65 -0.83 -19.13
CA THR A 76 -2.97 -1.62 -18.08
C THR A 76 -2.39 -0.73 -16.97
N VAL A 77 -1.79 0.41 -17.31
CA VAL A 77 -1.25 1.34 -16.29
C VAL A 77 -2.35 1.94 -15.42
N ILE A 78 -3.47 2.36 -16.03
CA ILE A 78 -4.63 2.93 -15.31
C ILE A 78 -5.22 1.88 -14.35
N ILE A 79 -5.39 0.63 -14.82
CA ILE A 79 -5.87 -0.48 -13.98
C ILE A 79 -4.88 -0.76 -12.85
N GLY A 80 -3.58 -0.74 -13.12
CA GLY A 80 -2.55 -0.92 -12.09
C GLY A 80 -2.63 0.14 -10.99
N LEU A 81 -2.82 1.41 -11.37
CA LEU A 81 -3.01 2.51 -10.41
C LEU A 81 -4.28 2.29 -9.55
N PHE A 82 -5.38 1.89 -10.19
CA PHE A 82 -6.62 1.58 -9.48
C PHE A 82 -6.42 0.49 -8.43
N ILE A 83 -5.70 -0.58 -8.76
CA ILE A 83 -5.41 -1.67 -7.81
C ILE A 83 -4.50 -1.16 -6.68
N LEU A 84 -3.45 -0.40 -7.00
CA LEU A 84 -2.48 0.07 -6.00
C LEU A 84 -3.12 1.00 -4.95
N PHE A 85 -3.96 1.94 -5.40
CA PHE A 85 -4.57 2.95 -4.53
C PHE A 85 -5.97 2.56 -4.03
N GLY A 86 -6.72 1.74 -4.77
CA GLY A 86 -8.04 1.25 -4.41
C GLY A 86 -8.03 -0.01 -3.55
N ALA A 87 -6.87 -0.68 -3.37
CA ALA A 87 -6.78 -1.90 -2.57
C ALA A 87 -7.32 -1.75 -1.14
N SER A 88 -7.06 -0.61 -0.49
CA SER A 88 -7.52 -0.36 0.88
C SER A 88 -9.04 -0.21 0.97
N THR A 89 -9.69 0.40 -0.03
CA THR A 89 -11.15 0.48 -0.08
C THR A 89 -11.78 -0.87 -0.43
N ILE A 90 -11.15 -1.64 -1.33
CA ILE A 90 -11.63 -2.99 -1.70
C ILE A 90 -11.52 -3.95 -0.51
N VAL A 91 -10.46 -3.85 0.29
CA VAL A 91 -10.28 -4.73 1.46
C VAL A 91 -11.17 -4.34 2.63
N ALA A 92 -11.56 -3.07 2.73
CA ALA A 92 -12.47 -2.60 3.77
C ALA A 92 -13.92 -3.08 3.59
N GLY A 93 -14.30 -3.48 2.36
CA GLY A 93 -15.65 -3.95 2.01
C GLY A 93 -16.39 -2.95 1.14
#